data_AF-A0A939Y050-F1
#
_entry.id   AF-A0A939Y050-F1
#
_cell.length_a   1.000
_cell.length_b   1.000
_cell.length_c   1.000
_cell.angle_alpha   90.00
_cell.angle_beta   90.00
_cell.angle_gamma   90.00
#
_symmetry.space_group_name_H-M   'P 1'
#
loop_
_entity.id
_entity.type
_entity.pdbx_description
1 polymer ?
#
loop_
_entity_poly.entity_id
_entity_poly.type
_entity_poly.pdbx_seq_one_letter_code
_entity_poly.pdbx_strand_id
1 'polypeptide(L)'
;MNINEEDKKLAQMLKQGAHDPGENPWFTRRVLNKLPERSPRGSWATTVVYALALVACVLCWLMMWRGQEASGVITVRDVLYNVMMGAVTLTVLWQTITAVLHAADV
;
A
#
# COMPACT_ATOMS: atom_id res chain seq x y z
N MET A 1 38.96 -1.48 3.97
CA MET A 1 38.00 -2.13 3.05
C MET A 1 38.60 -2.02 1.66
N ASN A 2 39.23 -3.10 1.17
CA ASN A 2 39.98 -3.12 -0.08
C ASN A 2 38.96 -3.11 -1.22
N ILE A 3 38.78 -1.98 -1.91
CA ILE A 3 37.88 -1.91 -3.07
C ILE A 3 38.53 -2.78 -4.14
N ASN A 4 38.02 -3.99 -4.29
CA ASN A 4 38.60 -5.02 -5.11
C ASN A 4 38.59 -4.51 -6.57
N GLU A 5 39.68 -4.73 -7.31
CA GLU A 5 39.78 -4.36 -8.73
C GLU A 5 38.61 -4.94 -9.56
N GLU A 6 37.98 -6.00 -9.07
CA GLU A 6 36.77 -6.62 -9.59
C GLU A 6 35.56 -5.68 -9.53
N ASP A 7 35.38 -4.90 -8.47
CA ASP A 7 34.29 -3.91 -8.36
C ASP A 7 34.47 -2.77 -9.37
N LYS A 8 35.72 -2.36 -9.63
CA LYS A 8 36.02 -1.37 -10.66
C LYS A 8 35.71 -1.91 -12.06
N LYS A 9 36.03 -3.18 -12.30
CA LYS A 9 35.77 -3.86 -13.56
C LYS A 9 34.26 -4.06 -13.78
N LEU A 10 33.52 -4.41 -12.73
CA LEU A 10 32.06 -4.53 -12.75
C LEU A 10 31.38 -3.18 -13.03
N ALA A 11 31.86 -2.10 -12.40
CA ALA A 11 31.37 -0.74 -12.63
C ALA A 11 31.64 -0.27 -14.08
N GLN A 12 32.77 -0.67 -14.68
CA GLN A 12 33.07 -0.38 -16.08
C GLN A 12 32.16 -1.16 -17.05
N MET A 13 31.89 -2.42 -16.78
CA MET A 13 30.97 -3.24 -17.60
C MET A 13 29.53 -2.71 -17.52
N LEU A 14 29.08 -2.30 -16.33
CA LEU A 14 27.75 -1.69 -16.15
C LEU A 14 27.63 -0.35 -16.89
N LYS A 15 28.69 0.45 -16.94
CA LYS A 15 28.70 1.69 -17.73
C LYS A 15 28.71 1.45 -19.25
N GLN A 16 29.34 0.37 -19.72
CA GLN A 16 29.35 0.01 -21.15
C GLN A 16 28.02 -0.53 -21.66
N GLY A 17 27.25 -1.22 -20.79
CA GLY A 17 25.92 -1.74 -21.12
C GLY A 17 24.77 -0.78 -20.83
N ALA A 18 25.02 0.29 -20.09
CA ALA A 18 24.06 1.36 -19.91
C ALA A 18 23.92 2.12 -21.24
N HIS A 19 22.73 2.07 -21.82
CA HIS A 19 22.34 2.95 -22.93
C HIS A 19 22.50 4.38 -22.43
N ASP A 20 23.60 5.04 -22.80
CA ASP A 20 23.79 6.46 -22.57
C ASP A 20 22.61 7.14 -23.28
N PRO A 21 21.66 7.76 -22.55
CA PRO A 21 20.58 8.46 -23.19
C PRO A 21 21.24 9.68 -23.83
N GLY A 22 21.71 9.51 -25.07
CA GLY A 22 22.43 10.53 -25.82
C GLY A 22 21.70 11.85 -25.69
N GLU A 23 22.45 12.95 -25.52
CA GLU A 23 21.98 14.28 -25.11
C GLU A 23 20.63 14.65 -25.74
N ASN A 24 19.55 14.17 -25.13
CA ASN A 24 18.22 14.43 -25.63
C ASN A 24 17.85 15.75 -24.97
N PRO A 25 17.79 16.87 -25.71
CA PRO A 25 17.66 18.21 -25.12
C PRO A 25 16.38 18.34 -24.27
N TRP A 26 15.41 17.45 -24.48
CA TRP A 26 14.17 17.36 -23.71
C TRP A 26 14.28 16.64 -22.35
N PHE A 27 15.38 15.93 -22.07
CA PHE A 27 15.64 15.27 -20.78
C PHE A 27 16.81 15.91 -20.02
N THR A 28 16.87 17.24 -20.02
CA THR A 28 17.79 17.97 -19.13
C THR A 28 17.35 17.85 -17.67
N ARG A 29 18.28 17.90 -16.70
CA ARG A 29 17.97 17.98 -15.25
C ARG A 29 16.89 19.02 -14.93
N ARG A 30 16.84 20.13 -15.68
CA ARG A 30 15.81 21.18 -15.56
C ARG A 30 14.39 20.70 -15.86
N VAL A 31 14.21 19.71 -16.74
CA VAL A 31 12.89 19.14 -17.08
C VAL A 31 12.47 18.11 -16.04
N LEU A 32 13.42 17.29 -15.55
CA LEU A 32 13.16 16.39 -14.41
C LEU A 32 12.80 17.16 -13.14
N ASN A 33 13.43 18.33 -12.90
CA ASN A 33 13.10 19.20 -11.77
C ASN A 33 11.79 20.00 -11.94
N LYS A 34 11.11 19.87 -13.09
CA LYS A 34 9.78 20.44 -13.36
C LYS A 34 8.65 19.40 -13.20
N LEU A 35 8.96 18.19 -12.75
CA LEU A 35 7.91 17.27 -12.33
C LEU A 35 7.15 17.95 -11.18
N PRO A 36 5.86 18.26 -11.35
CA PRO A 36 5.10 18.95 -10.32
C PRO A 36 5.20 18.13 -9.04
N GLU A 37 5.52 18.80 -7.93
CA GLU A 37 5.42 18.21 -6.61
C GLU A 37 4.06 17.51 -6.52
N ARG A 38 4.07 16.20 -6.23
CA ARG A 38 2.85 15.42 -6.15
C ARG A 38 1.96 16.11 -5.13
N SER A 39 0.98 16.87 -5.60
CA SER A 39 0.23 17.74 -4.69
C SER A 39 -0.43 16.86 -3.63
N PRO A 40 -0.38 17.23 -2.35
CA PRO A 40 -0.97 16.44 -1.27
C PRO A 40 -2.52 16.41 -1.30
N ARG A 41 -3.15 16.79 -2.42
CA ARG A 41 -4.61 16.99 -2.58
C ARG A 41 -5.48 15.75 -2.37
N GLY A 42 -4.90 14.59 -2.07
CA GLY A 42 -5.63 13.34 -1.85
C GLY A 42 -5.88 12.95 -0.39
N SER A 43 -5.21 13.58 0.60
CA SER A 43 -5.15 13.02 1.97
C SER A 43 -6.54 12.76 2.59
N TRP A 44 -7.46 13.74 2.52
CA TRP A 44 -8.80 13.65 3.09
C TRP A 44 -9.70 12.59 2.42
N ALA A 45 -9.56 12.38 1.10
CA ALA A 45 -10.35 11.38 0.37
C ALA A 45 -9.99 9.97 0.84
N THR A 46 -8.70 9.72 1.07
CA THR A 46 -8.20 8.46 1.63
C THR A 46 -8.80 8.18 3.01
N THR A 47 -8.83 9.18 3.90
CA THR A 47 -9.43 9.06 5.25
C THR A 47 -10.91 8.69 5.19
N VAL A 48 -11.69 9.32 4.29
CA VAL A 48 -13.13 9.05 4.15
C VAL A 48 -13.37 7.62 3.64
N VAL A 49 -12.59 7.15 2.67
CA VAL A 49 -12.71 5.78 2.14
C VAL A 49 -12.43 4.74 3.24
N TYR A 50 -11.40 4.97 4.06
CA TYR A 50 -11.09 4.09 5.19
C TYR A 50 -12.17 4.11 6.27
N ALA A 51 -12.74 5.27 6.58
CA ALA A 51 -13.86 5.38 7.52
C ALA A 51 -15.09 4.57 7.05
N LEU A 52 -15.43 4.65 5.75
CA LEU A 52 -16.51 3.87 5.16
C LEU A 52 -16.24 2.36 5.22
N ALA A 53 -15.00 1.93 4.98
CA ALA A 53 -14.61 0.52 5.08
C ALA A 53 -14.79 -0.03 6.52
N LEU A 54 -14.47 0.76 7.55
CA LEU A 54 -14.71 0.37 8.94
C LEU A 54 -16.20 0.23 9.25
N VAL A 55 -17.03 1.17 8.79
CA VAL A 55 -18.49 1.09 8.98
C VAL A 55 -19.06 -0.15 8.32
N ALA A 56 -18.65 -0.46 7.08
CA ALA A 56 -19.08 -1.66 6.38
C ALA A 56 -18.69 -2.94 7.13
N CYS A 57 -17.48 -2.99 7.70
CA CYS A 57 -17.03 -4.12 8.52
C CYS A 57 -17.93 -4.30 9.76
N VAL A 58 -18.21 -3.21 10.49
CA VAL A 58 -19.08 -3.26 11.68
C VAL A 58 -20.47 -3.75 11.34
N LEU A 59 -21.07 -3.24 10.25
CA LEU A 59 -22.40 -3.68 9.81
C LEU A 59 -22.42 -5.18 9.46
N CYS A 60 -21.38 -5.67 8.80
CA CYS A 60 -21.28 -7.08 8.43
C CYS A 60 -21.17 -7.98 9.66
N TRP A 61 -20.40 -7.58 10.67
CA TRP A 61 -20.34 -8.27 11.97
C TRP A 61 -21.69 -8.31 12.70
N LEU A 62 -22.42 -7.18 12.73
CA LEU A 62 -23.74 -7.11 13.35
C LEU A 62 -24.77 -8.02 12.66
N MET A 63 -24.75 -8.09 11.32
CA MET A 63 -25.62 -9.01 10.58
C MET A 63 -25.28 -10.47 10.87
N MET A 64 -23.99 -10.80 10.97
CA MET A 64 -23.55 -12.16 11.28
C MET A 64 -23.99 -12.60 12.68
N TRP A 65 -23.82 -11.74 13.70
CA TRP A 65 -24.29 -12.04 15.05
C TRP A 65 -25.80 -12.27 15.13
N ARG A 66 -26.60 -11.41 14.48
CA ARG A 66 -28.06 -11.61 14.42
C ARG A 66 -28.45 -12.92 13.73
N GLY A 67 -27.71 -13.33 12.70
CA GLY A 67 -27.92 -14.60 12.02
C GLY A 67 -27.60 -15.82 12.90
N GLN A 68 -26.55 -15.73 13.72
CA GLN A 68 -26.12 -16.83 14.60
C GLN A 68 -27.06 -17.05 15.79
N GLU A 69 -27.60 -15.98 16.38
CA GLU A 69 -28.57 -16.11 17.48
C GLU A 69 -29.89 -16.76 17.02
N ALA A 70 -30.28 -16.53 15.76
CA ALA A 70 -31.50 -17.09 15.19
C ALA A 70 -31.38 -18.58 14.82
N SER A 71 -30.18 -19.05 14.45
CA SER A 71 -29.99 -20.42 13.95
C SER A 71 -29.68 -21.44 15.04
N GLY A 72 -29.08 -21.03 16.17
CA GLY A 72 -28.80 -21.90 17.33
C GLY A 72 -27.86 -23.08 17.08
N VAL A 73 -27.36 -23.24 15.84
CA VAL A 73 -26.50 -24.35 15.40
C VAL A 73 -25.28 -23.75 14.72
N ILE A 74 -24.10 -23.97 15.32
CA ILE A 74 -22.82 -23.49 14.78
C ILE A 74 -22.40 -24.45 13.66
N THR A 75 -22.53 -23.99 12.41
CA THR A 75 -22.09 -24.76 11.25
C THR A 75 -20.61 -24.49 10.97
N VAL A 76 -19.86 -25.46 10.43
CA VAL A 76 -18.45 -25.28 10.00
C VAL A 76 -18.29 -24.11 9.04
N ARG A 77 -19.31 -23.88 8.21
CA ARG A 77 -19.40 -22.73 7.30
C ARG A 77 -19.38 -21.38 8.05
N ASP A 78 -20.06 -21.28 9.19
CA ASP A 78 -20.09 -20.03 9.97
C ASP A 78 -18.73 -19.76 10.60
N VAL A 79 -18.02 -20.80 11.05
CA VAL A 79 -16.64 -20.67 11.56
C VAL A 79 -15.70 -20.17 10.46
N LEU A 80 -15.82 -20.71 9.24
CA LEU A 80 -15.04 -20.27 8.08
C LEU A 80 -15.31 -18.81 7.70
N TYR A 81 -16.58 -18.39 7.65
CA TYR A 81 -16.93 -17.00 7.41
C TYR A 81 -16.42 -16.07 8.50
N ASN A 82 -16.47 -16.51 9.75
CA ASN A 82 -15.99 -15.73 10.89
C ASN A 82 -14.46 -15.51 10.82
N VAL A 83 -13.70 -16.55 10.46
CA VAL A 83 -12.25 -16.44 10.24
C VAL A 83 -11.92 -15.54 9.06
N MET A 84 -12.63 -15.69 7.92
CA MET A 84 -12.41 -14.82 6.75
C MET A 84 -12.74 -13.36 7.05
N MET A 85 -13.88 -13.09 7.70
CA MET A 85 -14.27 -11.74 8.10
C MET A 85 -13.27 -11.14 9.08
N GLY A 86 -12.80 -11.93 10.05
CA GLY A 86 -11.71 -11.53 10.95
C GLY A 86 -10.45 -11.11 10.20
N ALA A 87 -9.99 -11.92 9.25
CA ALA A 87 -8.83 -11.61 8.42
C ALA A 87 -9.01 -10.32 7.59
N VAL A 88 -10.19 -10.12 7.00
CA VAL A 88 -10.51 -8.89 6.25
C VAL A 88 -10.50 -7.68 7.18
N THR A 89 -11.10 -7.76 8.37
CA THR A 89 -11.06 -6.64 9.31
C THR A 89 -9.65 -6.30 9.78
N LEU A 90 -8.79 -7.30 10.00
CA LEU A 90 -7.39 -7.12 10.38
C LEU A 90 -6.58 -6.42 9.28
N THR A 91 -6.78 -6.82 8.02
CA THR A 91 -6.10 -6.17 6.89
C THR A 91 -6.58 -4.74 6.68
N VAL A 92 -7.88 -4.47 6.85
CA VAL A 92 -8.42 -3.10 6.79
C VAL A 92 -7.85 -2.25 7.92
N LEU A 93 -7.81 -2.76 9.16
CA LEU A 93 -7.20 -2.04 10.28
C LEU A 93 -5.72 -1.75 10.04
N TRP A 94 -4.96 -2.73 9.55
CA TRP A 94 -3.57 -2.53 9.20
C TRP A 94 -3.38 -1.42 8.15
N GLN A 95 -4.17 -1.45 7.07
CA GLN A 95 -4.15 -0.43 6.02
C GLN A 95 -4.57 0.96 6.54
N THR A 96 -5.52 1.03 7.48
CA THR A 96 -5.91 2.30 8.08
C THR A 96 -4.79 2.88 8.95
N ILE A 97 -4.07 2.05 9.71
CA ILE A 97 -2.96 2.49 10.56
C ILE A 97 -1.79 2.98 9.69
N THR A 98 -1.42 2.26 8.64
CA THR A 98 -0.34 2.70 7.74
C THR A 98 -0.70 4.00 7.03
N ALA A 99 -1.95 4.20 6.65
CA ALA A 99 -2.42 5.45 6.05
C ALA A 99 -2.37 6.61 7.04
N VAL A 100 -2.75 6.40 8.31
CA VAL A 100 -2.68 7.42 9.37
C VAL A 100 -1.23 7.76 9.71
N LEU A 101 -0.34 6.77 9.81
CA LEU A 101 1.09 7.01 10.03
C LEU A 101 1.70 7.83 8.90
N HIS A 102 1.41 7.48 7.64
CA HIS A 102 1.91 8.22 6.49
C HIS A 102 1.33 9.65 6.42
N ALA A 103 0.13 9.87 6.95
CA ALA A 103 -0.46 11.20 7.06
C ALA A 103 0.13 12.03 8.24
N ALA A 104 0.71 11.39 9.25
CA ALA A 104 1.35 12.06 10.39
C ALA A 104 2.83 12.43 10.13
N ASP A 105 3.49 11.73 9.20
CA ASP A 105 4.88 11.99 8.79
C ASP A 105 5.03 13.11 7.74
N VAL A 106 3.91 13.64 7.20
CA VAL A 106 3.86 14.74 6.19
C VAL A 106 3.47 16.05 6.86
#